data_AF-A0A961ATG2-F1
#
_entry.id   AF-A0A961ATG2-F1
#
_cell.length_a   1.000
_cell.length_b   1.000
_cell.length_c   1.000
_cell.angle_alpha   90.00
_cell.angle_beta   90.00
_cell.angle_gamma   90.00
#
_symmetry.space_group_name_H-M   'P 1'
#
loop_
_entity.id
_entity.type
_entity.pdbx_description
1 polymer ?
#
loop_
_entity_poly.entity_id
_entity_poly.type
_entity_poly.pdbx_seq_one_letter_code
_entity_poly.pdbx_strand_id
1 'polypeptide(L)'
;MAAKPQGPVAPKVDASGEFPSGETYTDFAGFRDYLAENREELFARGLIEKLLMYATGREMTPGDFYEIEDILEKVKADHGGLQTMVVEVMTSEIFRSR
;
A
#
# COMPACT_ATOMS: atom_id res chain seq x y z
N MET A 1 -2.16 42.02 -11.56
CA MET A 1 -1.77 40.60 -11.39
C MET A 1 -2.55 39.81 -12.43
N ALA A 2 -1.91 39.38 -13.53
CA ALA A 2 -2.59 38.67 -14.61
C ALA A 2 -2.79 37.20 -14.23
N ALA A 3 -4.02 36.70 -14.39
CA ALA A 3 -4.37 35.30 -14.15
C ALA A 3 -3.62 34.39 -15.14
N LYS A 4 -3.01 33.32 -14.63
CA LYS A 4 -2.31 32.31 -15.42
C LYS A 4 -3.31 31.66 -16.40
N PRO A 5 -3.00 31.57 -17.70
CA PRO A 5 -3.91 30.95 -18.66
C PRO A 5 -4.17 29.49 -18.28
N GLN A 6 -5.44 29.10 -18.17
CA GLN A 6 -5.83 27.70 -17.99
C GLN A 6 -5.34 26.91 -19.21
N GLY A 7 -4.48 25.91 -18.98
CA GLY A 7 -4.08 24.95 -20.00
C GLY A 7 -5.28 24.15 -20.52
N PRO A 8 -5.11 23.34 -21.58
CA PRO A 8 -6.19 22.54 -22.14
C PRO A 8 -6.82 21.65 -21.07
N VAL A 9 -8.15 21.54 -21.11
CA VAL A 9 -8.94 20.74 -20.17
C VAL A 9 -8.45 19.29 -20.26
N ALA A 10 -7.97 18.74 -19.14
CA ALA A 10 -7.52 17.35 -19.08
C ALA A 10 -8.68 16.41 -19.43
N PRO A 11 -8.44 15.33 -20.18
CA PRO A 11 -9.48 14.35 -20.49
C PRO A 11 -10.09 13.78 -19.20
N LYS A 12 -11.40 13.51 -19.24
CA LYS A 12 -12.11 12.92 -18.10
C LYS A 12 -11.53 11.54 -17.81
N VAL A 13 -11.08 11.32 -16.58
CA VAL A 13 -10.57 10.03 -16.11
C VAL A 13 -11.74 9.08 -15.90
N ASP A 14 -11.67 7.90 -16.50
CA ASP A 14 -12.54 6.77 -16.17
C ASP A 14 -11.91 6.01 -14.99
N ALA A 15 -12.65 5.92 -13.89
CA ALA A 15 -12.22 5.26 -12.66
C ALA A 15 -12.90 3.91 -12.45
N SER A 16 -13.61 3.40 -13.46
CA SER A 16 -14.25 2.09 -13.42
C SER A 16 -13.29 0.97 -13.84
N GLY A 17 -13.59 -0.26 -13.43
CA GLY A 17 -12.79 -1.42 -13.78
C GLY A 17 -13.36 -2.75 -13.29
N GLU A 18 -12.63 -3.81 -13.60
CA GLU A 18 -12.95 -5.20 -13.26
C GLU A 18 -11.73 -5.89 -12.66
N PHE A 19 -11.93 -6.63 -11.57
CA PHE A 19 -10.90 -7.47 -10.96
C PHE A 19 -10.78 -8.81 -11.69
N PRO A 20 -9.63 -9.51 -11.63
CA PRO A 20 -9.47 -10.82 -12.26
C PRO A 20 -10.46 -11.91 -11.79
N SER A 21 -11.10 -11.70 -10.64
CA SER A 21 -12.14 -12.56 -10.09
C SER A 21 -13.55 -12.27 -10.65
N GLY A 22 -13.71 -11.21 -11.43
CA GLY A 22 -14.95 -10.82 -12.13
C GLY A 22 -15.77 -9.73 -11.45
N GLU A 23 -15.41 -9.30 -10.23
CA GLU A 23 -16.06 -8.18 -9.55
C GLU A 23 -15.70 -6.84 -10.23
N THR A 24 -16.68 -5.95 -10.30
CA THR A 24 -16.53 -4.65 -10.97
C THR A 24 -16.68 -3.50 -9.98
N TYR A 25 -16.07 -2.36 -10.29
CA TYR A 25 -16.21 -1.12 -9.56
C TYR A 25 -16.41 0.04 -10.53
N THR A 26 -17.15 1.06 -10.11
CA THR A 26 -17.48 2.23 -10.95
C THR A 26 -16.64 3.46 -10.65
N ASP A 27 -15.97 3.47 -9.49
CA ASP A 27 -15.15 4.58 -9.02
C ASP A 27 -14.03 4.10 -8.07
N PHE A 28 -13.18 5.05 -7.67
CA PHE A 28 -12.08 4.80 -6.75
C PHE A 28 -12.55 4.35 -5.36
N ALA A 29 -13.70 4.84 -4.89
CA ALA A 29 -14.22 4.45 -3.58
C ALA A 29 -14.58 2.96 -3.58
N GLY A 30 -15.30 2.49 -4.60
CA GLY A 30 -15.63 1.07 -4.77
C GLY A 30 -14.38 0.20 -4.93
N PHE A 31 -13.36 0.67 -5.65
CA PHE A 31 -12.08 -0.03 -5.73
C PHE A 31 -11.41 -0.18 -4.36
N ARG A 32 -11.30 0.92 -3.61
CA ARG A 32 -10.69 0.93 -2.27
C ARG A 32 -11.45 0.02 -1.30
N ASP A 33 -12.77 0.10 -1.30
CA ASP A 33 -13.61 -0.64 -0.37
C ASP A 33 -13.51 -2.15 -0.66
N TYR A 34 -13.50 -2.56 -1.94
CA TYR A 34 -13.22 -3.96 -2.32
C TYR A 34 -11.84 -4.43 -1.85
N LEU A 35 -10.80 -3.60 -1.99
CA LEU A 35 -9.47 -3.96 -1.49
C LEU A 35 -9.46 -4.15 0.03
N ALA A 36 -10.13 -3.27 0.77
CA ALA A 36 -10.23 -3.36 2.22
C ALA A 36 -11.01 -4.60 2.67
N GLU A 37 -12.04 -5.01 1.93
CA GLU A 37 -12.88 -6.16 2.31
C GLU A 37 -12.29 -7.51 1.87
N ASN A 38 -11.65 -7.57 0.71
CA ASN A 38 -11.29 -8.84 0.06
C ASN A 38 -9.78 -9.06 -0.11
N ARG A 39 -8.96 -8.02 0.08
CA ARG A 39 -7.51 -8.04 -0.23
C ARG A 39 -6.68 -7.28 0.81
N GLU A 40 -7.20 -7.09 2.02
CA GLU A 40 -6.56 -6.29 3.08
C GLU A 40 -5.13 -6.77 3.37
N GLU A 41 -4.94 -8.08 3.56
CA GLU A 41 -3.64 -8.66 3.86
C GLU A 41 -2.61 -8.45 2.74
N LEU A 42 -3.05 -8.60 1.49
CA LEU A 42 -2.21 -8.37 0.31
C LEU A 42 -1.79 -6.91 0.21
N PHE A 43 -2.71 -5.98 0.50
CA PHE A 43 -2.43 -4.56 0.55
C PHE A 43 -1.45 -4.21 1.68
N ALA A 44 -1.69 -4.73 2.89
CA ALA A 44 -0.84 -4.50 4.06
C ALA A 44 0.58 -5.01 3.83
N ARG A 45 0.76 -6.23 3.31
CA ARG A 45 2.07 -6.77 2.96
C ARG A 45 2.80 -5.90 1.93
N GLY A 46 2.10 -5.51 0.86
CA GLY A 46 2.66 -4.63 -0.16
C GLY A 46 3.08 -3.27 0.41
N LEU A 47 2.31 -2.72 1.35
CA LEU A 47 2.67 -1.47 2.03
C LEU A 47 3.89 -1.64 2.93
N ILE A 48 3.99 -2.73 3.69
CA ILE A 48 5.18 -3.08 4.51
C ILE A 48 6.42 -3.16 3.62
N GLU A 49 6.35 -3.89 2.49
CA GLU A 49 7.45 -3.99 1.52
C GLU A 49 7.90 -2.63 1.00
N LYS A 50 6.95 -1.75 0.65
CA LYS A 50 7.26 -0.40 0.17
C LYS A 50 7.87 0.46 1.27
N LEU A 51 7.35 0.39 2.49
CA LEU A 51 7.92 1.11 3.63
C LEU A 51 9.37 0.67 3.89
N LEU A 52 9.64 -0.64 3.96
CA LEU A 52 10.99 -1.16 4.10
C LEU A 52 11.90 -0.75 2.94
N MET A 53 11.40 -0.81 1.71
CA MET A 53 12.15 -0.42 0.52
C MET A 53 12.60 1.04 0.56
N TYR A 54 11.68 1.96 0.89
CA TYR A 54 12.02 3.38 0.98
C TYR A 54 12.80 3.72 2.24
N ALA A 55 12.57 3.02 3.36
CA ALA A 55 13.29 3.24 4.60
C ALA A 55 14.75 2.75 4.54
N THR A 56 15.00 1.65 3.81
CA THR A 56 16.35 1.05 3.68
C THR A 56 17.07 1.40 2.37
N GLY A 57 16.37 1.96 1.39
CA GLY A 57 16.93 2.34 0.09
C GLY A 57 17.26 1.17 -0.84
N ARG A 58 16.67 -0.01 -0.62
CA ARG A 58 16.88 -1.22 -1.44
C ARG A 58 15.58 -1.95 -1.73
N GLU A 59 15.59 -2.79 -2.74
CA GLU A 59 14.49 -3.73 -2.98
C GLU A 59 14.46 -4.83 -1.91
N MET A 60 13.25 -5.30 -1.59
CA MET A 60 13.03 -6.49 -0.77
C MET A 60 13.32 -7.73 -1.61
N THR A 61 13.93 -8.74 -0.99
CA THR A 61 14.35 -9.99 -1.61
C THR A 61 13.59 -11.16 -0.98
N PRO A 62 13.60 -12.37 -1.59
CA PRO A 62 13.00 -13.54 -0.98
C PRO A 62 13.55 -13.89 0.42
N GLY A 63 14.78 -13.45 0.74
CA GLY A 63 15.36 -13.63 2.08
C GLY A 63 14.69 -12.78 3.16
N ASP A 64 13.98 -11.72 2.78
CA ASP A 64 13.26 -10.81 3.68
C ASP A 64 11.84 -11.31 4.00
N PHE A 65 11.38 -12.35 3.31
CA PHE A 65 10.00 -12.85 3.37
C PHE A 65 9.51 -13.11 4.80
N TYR A 66 10.27 -13.87 5.59
CA TYR A 66 9.84 -14.26 6.93
C TYR A 66 9.67 -13.06 7.87
N GLU A 67 10.56 -12.07 7.78
CA GLU A 67 10.46 -10.89 8.63
C GLU A 67 9.31 -9.97 8.20
N ILE A 68 9.03 -9.88 6.89
CA ILE A 68 7.86 -9.16 6.38
C ILE A 68 6.56 -9.81 6.87
N GLU A 69 6.46 -11.15 6.83
CA GLU A 69 5.31 -11.88 7.35
C GLU A 69 5.19 -11.72 8.89
N ASP A 70 6.28 -11.70 9.63
CA ASP A 70 6.26 -11.42 11.08
C ASP A 70 5.73 -10.01 11.39
N ILE A 71 6.12 -8.99 10.62
CA ILE A 71 5.58 -7.63 10.74
C ILE A 71 4.08 -7.63 10.42
N LEU A 72 3.67 -8.31 9.35
CA LEU A 72 2.28 -8.39 8.92
C LEU A 72 1.38 -8.99 10.01
N GLU A 73 1.81 -10.09 10.64
CA GLU A 73 1.05 -10.73 11.72
C GLU A 73 0.90 -9.82 12.94
N LYS A 74 1.94 -9.05 13.30
CA LYS A 74 1.84 -8.05 14.38
C LYS A 74 0.89 -6.91 14.05
N VAL A 75 0.90 -6.43 12.80
CA VAL A 75 -0.03 -5.40 12.33
C VAL A 75 -1.47 -5.91 12.35
N LYS A 76 -1.71 -7.17 11.98
CA LYS A 76 -3.01 -7.81 12.07
C LYS A 76 -3.50 -7.96 13.50
N ALA A 77 -2.60 -8.31 14.42
CA ALA A 77 -2.90 -8.41 15.85
C ALA A 77 -3.35 -7.06 16.46
N ASP A 78 -2.94 -5.93 15.88
CA ASP A 78 -3.39 -4.58 16.23
C ASP A 78 -4.45 -4.01 15.28
N HIS A 79 -5.24 -4.88 14.64
CA HIS A 79 -6.35 -4.49 13.76
C HIS A 79 -5.97 -3.59 12.57
N GLY A 80 -4.76 -3.76 12.02
CA GLY A 80 -4.37 -3.09 10.76
C GLY A 80 -3.93 -1.63 10.92
N GLY A 81 -3.56 -1.19 12.13
CA GLY A 81 -3.14 0.18 12.39
C GLY A 81 -1.89 0.61 11.60
N LEU A 82 -1.99 1.69 10.81
CA LEU A 82 -0.84 2.27 10.09
C LEU A 82 0.30 2.67 11.02
N GLN A 83 -0.02 3.19 12.21
CA GLN A 83 0.99 3.55 13.21
C GLN A 83 1.80 2.33 13.62
N THR A 84 1.14 1.22 13.92
CA THR A 84 1.79 -0.04 14.30
C THR A 84 2.63 -0.59 13.16
N MET A 85 2.13 -0.53 11.93
CA MET A 85 2.92 -0.90 10.75
C MET A 85 4.22 -0.09 10.63
N VAL A 86 4.16 1.23 10.80
CA VAL A 86 5.35 2.08 10.75
C VAL A 86 6.31 1.75 11.89
N VAL A 87 5.80 1.57 13.11
CA VAL A 87 6.65 1.20 14.26
C VAL A 87 7.34 -0.13 14.03
N GLU A 88 6.61 -1.17 13.65
CA GLU A 88 7.16 -2.51 13.43
C GLU A 88 8.20 -2.53 12.32
N VAL A 89 7.97 -1.80 11.23
CA VAL A 89 8.96 -1.60 10.16
C VAL A 89 10.23 -0.92 10.68
N MET A 90 10.10 0.16 11.45
CA MET A 90 11.26 0.91 11.96
C MET A 90 12.03 0.15 13.05
N THR A 91 11.37 -0.80 13.73
CA THR A 91 12.01 -1.64 14.76
C THR A 91 12.50 -2.99 14.22
N SER A 92 12.29 -3.28 12.94
CA SER A 92 12.64 -4.55 12.31
C SER A 92 14.16 -4.73 12.15
N GLU A 93 14.62 -5.97 12.05
CA GLU A 93 16.04 -6.29 11.82
C GLU A 93 16.48 -5.90 10.40
N ILE A 94 15.64 -6.03 9.38
CA ILE A 94 15.87 -5.49 8.02
C ILE A 94 16.23 -4.00 8.07
N PHE A 95 15.51 -3.21 8.88
CA PHE A 95 15.81 -1.79 9.03
C PHE A 95 17.06 -1.56 9.88
N ARG A 96 17.22 -2.25 11.00
CA ARG A 96 18.31 -2.03 11.98
C ARG A 96 19.67 -2.59 11.56
N SER A 97 19.69 -3.52 10.62
CA SER A 97 20.92 -4.09 10.04
C SER A 97 21.56 -3.20 8.97
N ARG A 98 21.06 -1.97 8.80
CA ARG A 98 21.49 -0.99 7.80
C ARG A 98 22.11 0.25 8.43
#